data_AF-A0A935BS46-F1
#
_entry.id   AF-A0A935BS46-F1
#
_cell.length_a   1.000
_cell.length_b   1.000
_cell.length_c   1.000
_cell.angle_alpha   90.00
_cell.angle_beta   90.00
_cell.angle_gamma   90.00
#
_symmetry.space_group_name_H-M   'P 1'
#
loop_
_entity.id
_entity.type
_entity.pdbx_description
1 polymer ?
#
loop_
_entity_poly.entity_id
_entity_poly.type
_entity_poly.pdbx_seq_one_letter_code
_entity_poly.pdbx_strand_id
1 'polypeptide(L)'
;MIVPHSIAEAGDPLIVQRATNYYDDLIVRLIGDGVSQGSAIERVATAYLDGKPLPVGKKKLTKKERDSLFWSSNVVRECPPESWNVEAMSFALARYLGQEPVAADGLVARVARDAPDALIRAVRYSGLVLNPHSPRRVELEQAAAEGEAVAELCRVLDLFALAHRDRIAAVEAQKARLAELSVFDLLIYASLYAFEVLVPRDFKEKALALPSRVDLELAWDALSDLLAWKLAGASISSLKLTDDIIGRSVARHLRPILFESGTANSSEAVSRPLNYHQ
;
A
#
# COMPACT_ATOMS: atom_id res chain seq x y z
N MET A 1 21.12 -75.78 35.55
CA MET A 1 21.55 -74.93 34.42
C MET A 1 20.28 -74.33 33.83
N ILE A 2 20.16 -72.99 33.90
CA ILE A 2 19.17 -72.11 33.24
C ILE A 2 17.73 -72.11 33.80
N VAL A 3 17.45 -71.09 34.61
CA VAL A 3 16.17 -70.34 34.69
C VAL A 3 16.24 -69.27 33.58
N PRO A 4 15.19 -68.96 32.79
CA PRO A 4 14.30 -67.80 33.06
C PRO A 4 12.90 -67.95 32.37
N HIS A 5 11.94 -67.02 32.32
CA HIS A 5 11.54 -65.84 33.08
C HIS A 5 10.07 -65.55 32.72
N SER A 6 9.35 -65.08 33.72
CA SER A 6 8.12 -64.29 33.68
C SER A 6 7.97 -63.37 32.44
N ILE A 7 6.83 -63.50 31.74
CA ILE A 7 6.31 -62.47 30.84
C ILE A 7 5.56 -61.46 31.72
N ALA A 8 6.12 -60.26 31.87
CA ALA A 8 5.41 -59.10 32.37
C ALA A 8 5.03 -58.26 31.15
N GLU A 9 3.74 -58.26 30.79
CA GLU A 9 3.15 -57.25 29.91
C GLU A 9 3.13 -55.92 30.67
N ALA A 10 4.12 -55.07 30.39
CA ALA A 10 4.05 -53.66 30.70
C ALA A 10 3.37 -52.96 29.51
N GLY A 11 2.17 -52.44 29.77
CA GLY A 11 1.42 -51.63 28.82
C GLY A 11 2.24 -50.44 28.35
N ASP A 12 2.25 -50.23 27.05
CA ASP A 12 2.86 -49.11 26.36
C ASP A 12 1.89 -47.92 26.42
N PRO A 13 2.15 -46.87 27.22
CA PRO A 13 1.27 -45.72 27.26
C PRO A 13 1.73 -44.74 26.17
N LEU A 14 1.00 -44.74 25.06
CA LEU A 14 0.60 -43.55 24.32
C LEU A 14 1.65 -42.42 24.26
N ILE A 15 2.79 -42.65 23.62
CA ILE A 15 3.59 -41.55 23.07
C ILE A 15 3.23 -41.41 21.59
N VAL A 16 2.03 -40.90 21.36
CA VAL A 16 1.72 -40.22 20.09
C VAL A 16 2.45 -38.89 20.16
N GLN A 17 3.70 -38.86 19.67
CA GLN A 17 4.40 -37.62 19.33
C GLN A 17 3.58 -36.91 18.23
N ARG A 18 2.55 -36.15 18.62
CA ARG A 18 2.03 -35.06 17.80
C ARG A 18 3.23 -34.17 17.52
N ALA A 19 3.51 -33.88 16.26
CA ALA A 19 4.44 -32.82 15.90
C ALA A 19 3.95 -31.54 16.58
N THR A 20 4.58 -31.17 17.70
CA THR A 20 4.11 -30.10 18.55
C THR A 20 4.34 -28.77 17.84
N ASN A 21 3.33 -27.90 17.85
CA ASN A 21 3.42 -26.58 17.25
C ASN A 21 4.42 -25.74 18.06
N TYR A 22 5.37 -25.09 17.38
CA TYR A 22 6.40 -24.26 18.04
C TYR A 22 5.83 -23.23 19.02
N TYR A 23 4.71 -22.59 18.68
CA TYR A 23 4.11 -21.56 19.54
C TYR A 23 3.39 -22.17 20.75
N ASP A 24 2.84 -23.37 20.60
CA ASP A 24 2.25 -24.14 21.70
C ASP A 24 3.34 -24.61 22.67
N ASP A 25 4.48 -25.07 22.17
CA ASP A 25 5.64 -25.40 23.01
C ASP A 25 6.20 -24.17 23.72
N LEU A 26 6.22 -23.03 23.04
CA LEU A 26 6.74 -21.77 23.58
C LEU A 26 5.87 -21.27 24.73
N ILE A 27 4.53 -21.30 24.58
CA ILE A 27 3.64 -20.86 25.67
C ILE A 27 3.74 -21.78 26.89
N VAL A 28 3.81 -23.11 26.69
CA VAL A 28 3.93 -24.09 27.77
C VAL A 28 5.23 -23.85 28.55
N ARG A 29 6.34 -23.60 27.85
CA ARG A 29 7.62 -23.28 28.47
C ARG A 29 7.55 -21.98 29.28
N LEU A 30 7.00 -20.91 28.70
CA LEU A 30 6.89 -19.62 29.38
C LEU A 30 6.04 -19.71 30.65
N ILE A 31 4.94 -20.44 30.62
CA ILE A 31 4.10 -20.69 31.80
C ILE A 31 4.85 -21.54 32.83
N GLY A 32 5.57 -22.57 32.38
CA GLY A 32 6.43 -23.39 33.24
C GLY A 32 7.55 -22.60 33.93
N ASP A 33 8.04 -21.54 33.28
CA ASP A 33 9.02 -20.60 33.81
C ASP A 33 8.39 -19.53 34.74
N GLY A 34 7.10 -19.62 35.04
CA GLY A 34 6.38 -18.72 35.96
C GLY A 34 5.90 -17.41 35.33
N VAL A 35 5.91 -17.27 34.00
CA VAL A 35 5.35 -16.09 33.32
C VAL A 35 3.82 -16.15 33.36
N SER A 36 3.18 -15.01 33.64
CA SER A 36 1.72 -14.90 33.61
C SER A 36 1.17 -15.22 32.22
N GLN A 37 -0.06 -15.74 32.14
CA GLN A 37 -0.67 -16.14 30.87
C GLN A 37 -0.70 -14.98 29.84
N GLY A 38 -1.10 -13.78 30.25
CA GLY A 38 -1.13 -12.60 29.37
C GLY A 38 0.25 -12.23 28.82
N SER A 39 1.27 -12.19 29.67
CA SER A 39 2.64 -11.89 29.24
C SER A 39 3.25 -13.03 28.41
N ALA A 40 2.85 -14.28 28.64
CA ALA A 40 3.27 -15.40 27.82
C ALA A 40 2.70 -15.29 26.40
N ILE A 41 1.40 -14.97 26.25
CA ILE A 41 0.76 -14.75 24.95
C ILE A 41 1.42 -13.59 24.20
N GLU A 42 1.69 -12.47 24.90
CA GLU A 42 2.40 -11.33 24.32
C GLU A 42 3.77 -11.73 23.78
N ARG A 43 4.57 -12.48 24.55
CA ARG A 43 5.89 -12.97 24.11
C ARG A 43 5.80 -13.92 22.92
N VAL A 44 4.77 -14.75 22.85
CA VAL A 44 4.52 -15.64 21.70
C VAL A 44 4.16 -14.82 20.46
N ALA A 45 3.31 -13.81 20.60
CA ALA A 45 2.96 -12.89 19.51
C ALA A 45 4.19 -12.12 19.01
N THR A 46 5.03 -11.61 19.91
CA THR A 46 6.32 -10.98 19.57
C THR A 46 7.23 -11.95 18.84
N ALA A 47 7.32 -13.21 19.30
CA ALA A 47 8.10 -14.22 18.59
C ALA A 47 7.61 -14.46 17.15
N TYR A 48 6.30 -14.47 16.94
CA TYR A 48 5.71 -14.55 15.60
C TYR A 48 6.06 -13.32 14.74
N LEU A 49 5.93 -12.12 15.30
CA LEU A 49 6.27 -10.87 14.62
C LEU A 49 7.76 -10.79 14.25
N ASP A 50 8.64 -11.28 15.11
CA ASP A 50 10.09 -11.44 14.89
C ASP A 50 10.42 -12.48 13.79
N GLY A 51 9.43 -13.24 13.31
CA GLY A 51 9.63 -14.26 12.30
C GLY A 51 10.23 -15.57 12.83
N LYS A 52 10.09 -15.85 14.13
CA LYS A 52 10.38 -17.17 14.71
C LYS A 52 9.29 -18.17 14.26
N PRO A 53 9.52 -19.49 14.29
CA PRO A 53 10.79 -20.16 14.60
C PRO A 53 11.88 -19.90 13.56
N LEU A 54 13.11 -19.79 14.05
CA LEU A 54 14.31 -19.74 13.21
C LEU A 54 14.52 -21.10 12.51
N PRO A 55 15.17 -21.12 11.34
CA PRO A 55 15.45 -22.36 10.63
C PRO A 55 16.22 -23.35 11.50
N VAL A 56 15.70 -24.58 11.62
CA VAL A 56 16.40 -25.70 12.25
C VAL A 56 17.08 -26.50 11.15
N GLY A 57 18.42 -26.42 11.08
CA GLY A 57 19.21 -27.09 10.04
C GLY A 57 19.07 -26.47 8.65
N LYS A 58 19.00 -27.31 7.61
CA LYS A 58 18.99 -26.85 6.20
C LYS A 58 17.62 -26.37 5.70
N LYS A 59 16.52 -26.67 6.39
CA LYS A 59 15.17 -26.31 5.94
C LYS A 59 14.76 -24.95 6.50
N LYS A 60 14.73 -23.93 5.64
CA LYS A 60 14.16 -22.63 5.98
C LYS A 60 12.64 -22.69 5.87
N LEU A 61 11.95 -22.35 6.96
CA LEU A 61 10.51 -22.12 6.94
C LEU A 61 10.20 -20.87 6.10
N THR A 62 9.25 -21.00 5.21
CA THR A 62 8.70 -19.88 4.44
C THR A 62 7.86 -18.98 5.35
N LYS A 63 7.61 -17.75 4.90
CA LYS A 63 6.70 -16.82 5.61
C LYS A 63 5.31 -17.43 5.78
N LYS A 64 4.78 -18.05 4.71
CA LYS A 64 3.49 -18.73 4.70
C LYS A 64 3.40 -19.84 5.75
N GLU A 65 4.41 -20.72 5.82
CA GLU A 65 4.42 -21.80 6.82
C GLU A 65 4.46 -21.25 8.26
N ARG A 66 5.22 -20.18 8.52
CA ARG A 66 5.22 -19.54 9.84
C ARG A 66 3.88 -18.92 10.20
N ASP A 67 3.27 -18.22 9.25
CA ASP A 67 1.93 -17.65 9.43
C ASP A 67 0.92 -18.78 9.70
N SER A 68 0.92 -19.86 8.92
CA SER A 68 0.06 -21.03 9.16
C SER A 68 0.28 -21.68 10.53
N LEU A 69 1.52 -21.82 10.98
CA LEU A 69 1.84 -22.35 12.31
C LEU A 69 1.28 -21.46 13.43
N PHE A 70 1.43 -20.15 13.31
CA PHE A 70 0.94 -19.23 14.35
C PHE A 70 -0.59 -19.25 14.42
N TRP A 71 -1.27 -19.09 13.28
CA TRP A 71 -2.73 -18.98 13.25
C TRP A 71 -3.47 -20.29 13.56
N SER A 72 -2.80 -21.44 13.43
CA SER A 72 -3.33 -22.74 13.84
C SER A 72 -3.01 -23.15 15.28
N SER A 73 -2.19 -22.36 16.00
CA SER A 73 -1.76 -22.66 17.38
C SER A 73 -2.91 -22.60 18.37
N ASN A 74 -2.80 -23.37 19.46
CA ASN A 74 -3.73 -23.29 20.58
C ASN A 74 -3.66 -21.91 21.27
N VAL A 75 -2.49 -21.26 21.23
CA VAL A 75 -2.34 -19.87 21.70
C VAL A 75 -3.36 -18.94 21.06
N VAL A 76 -3.57 -19.04 19.75
CA VAL A 76 -4.57 -18.25 19.03
C VAL A 76 -5.97 -18.79 19.27
N ARG A 77 -6.18 -20.12 19.27
CA ARG A 77 -7.51 -20.74 19.44
C ARG A 77 -8.12 -20.48 20.82
N GLU A 78 -7.30 -20.38 21.86
CA GLU A 78 -7.71 -20.22 23.25
C GLU A 78 -7.31 -18.85 23.82
N CYS A 79 -6.95 -17.89 22.95
CA CYS A 79 -6.55 -16.55 23.35
C CYS A 79 -7.69 -15.84 24.10
N PRO A 80 -7.49 -15.41 25.36
CA PRO A 80 -8.49 -14.66 26.11
C PRO A 80 -8.77 -13.29 25.44
N PRO A 81 -10.01 -12.76 25.55
CA PRO A 81 -10.39 -11.46 24.98
C PRO A 81 -9.39 -10.33 25.29
N GLU A 82 -8.97 -10.23 26.56
CA GLU A 82 -8.06 -9.18 27.02
C GLU A 82 -6.66 -9.25 26.38
N SER A 83 -6.22 -10.44 25.98
CA SER A 83 -4.91 -10.62 25.35
C SER A 83 -4.86 -10.09 23.92
N TRP A 84 -6.01 -10.00 23.22
CA TRP A 84 -6.08 -9.36 21.90
C TRP A 84 -5.78 -7.86 21.96
N ASN A 85 -6.10 -7.22 23.08
CA ASN A 85 -5.91 -5.78 23.23
C ASN A 85 -4.43 -5.38 23.39
N VAL A 86 -3.55 -6.32 23.70
CA VAL A 86 -2.11 -6.11 23.76
C VAL A 86 -1.54 -5.79 22.36
N GLU A 87 -0.58 -4.87 22.31
CA GLU A 87 -0.02 -4.34 21.07
C GLU A 87 0.52 -5.44 20.14
N ALA A 88 1.29 -6.39 20.68
CA ALA A 88 1.85 -7.48 19.89
C ALA A 88 0.77 -8.35 19.21
N MET A 89 -0.35 -8.61 19.90
CA MET A 89 -1.47 -9.36 19.30
C MET A 89 -2.23 -8.52 18.27
N SER A 90 -2.42 -7.22 18.53
CA SER A 90 -3.02 -6.28 17.57
C SER A 90 -2.19 -6.18 16.28
N PHE A 91 -0.85 -6.16 16.38
CA PHE A 91 0.03 -6.16 15.20
C PHE A 91 0.10 -7.51 14.50
N ALA A 92 0.05 -8.62 15.24
CA ALA A 92 -0.09 -9.94 14.64
C ALA A 92 -1.38 -10.00 13.80
N LEU A 93 -2.49 -9.50 14.34
CA LEU A 93 -3.77 -9.43 13.63
C LEU A 93 -3.71 -8.47 12.43
N ALA A 94 -3.05 -7.32 12.56
CA ALA A 94 -2.83 -6.40 11.44
C ALA A 94 -2.09 -7.08 10.30
N ARG A 95 -1.06 -7.86 10.63
CA ARG A 95 -0.32 -8.68 9.67
C ARG A 95 -1.20 -9.74 9.02
N TYR A 96 -2.09 -10.40 9.76
CA TYR A 96 -3.06 -11.35 9.20
C TYR A 96 -3.99 -10.67 8.18
N LEU A 97 -4.52 -9.51 8.52
CA LEU A 97 -5.42 -8.74 7.66
C LEU A 97 -4.71 -8.18 6.42
N GLY A 98 -3.40 -7.92 6.51
CA GLY A 98 -2.57 -7.45 5.40
C GLY A 98 -2.01 -8.56 4.52
N GLN A 99 -2.33 -9.84 4.79
CA GLN A 99 -1.86 -10.97 3.98
C GLN A 99 -3.01 -11.80 3.43
N GLU A 100 -2.78 -12.42 2.28
CA GLU A 100 -3.73 -13.30 1.60
C GLU A 100 -3.41 -14.81 1.71
N PRO A 101 -2.13 -15.26 1.73
CA PRO A 101 -1.78 -16.68 1.63
C PRO A 101 -2.31 -17.64 2.69
N VAL A 102 -2.68 -17.15 3.89
CA VAL A 102 -3.13 -17.96 5.02
C VAL A 102 -4.49 -17.49 5.48
N ALA A 103 -5.47 -18.39 5.49
CA ALA A 103 -6.78 -18.17 6.09
C ALA A 103 -6.84 -18.85 7.47
N ALA A 104 -7.47 -18.18 8.43
CA ALA A 104 -7.77 -18.70 9.74
C ALA A 104 -9.29 -18.61 9.95
N ASP A 105 -9.98 -19.70 9.61
CA ASP A 105 -11.45 -19.72 9.57
C ASP A 105 -12.07 -19.30 10.92
N GLY A 106 -13.01 -18.38 10.86
CA GLY A 106 -13.71 -17.86 12.05
C GLY A 106 -12.88 -16.94 12.95
N LEU A 107 -11.59 -16.71 12.67
CA LEU A 107 -10.73 -15.84 13.48
C LEU A 107 -11.30 -14.42 13.59
N VAL A 108 -11.60 -13.80 12.44
CA VAL A 108 -12.05 -12.40 12.38
C VAL A 108 -13.40 -12.23 13.08
N ALA A 109 -14.35 -13.13 12.86
CA ALA A 109 -15.66 -13.11 13.52
C ALA A 109 -15.54 -13.25 15.04
N ARG A 110 -14.68 -14.16 15.51
CA ARG A 110 -14.43 -14.33 16.95
C ARG A 110 -13.81 -13.08 17.56
N VAL A 111 -12.77 -12.50 16.95
CA VAL A 111 -12.15 -11.28 17.49
C VAL A 111 -13.10 -10.08 17.40
N ALA A 112 -13.95 -10.00 16.37
CA ALA A 112 -15.00 -8.97 16.28
C ALA A 112 -15.97 -9.03 17.47
N ARG A 113 -16.33 -10.24 17.92
CA ARG A 113 -17.20 -10.47 19.08
C ARG A 113 -16.47 -10.20 20.41
N ASP A 114 -15.28 -10.76 20.56
CA ASP A 114 -14.60 -10.84 21.85
C ASP A 114 -13.74 -9.60 22.15
N ALA A 115 -13.16 -8.98 21.12
CA ALA A 115 -12.24 -7.85 21.25
C ALA A 115 -12.32 -6.88 20.05
N PRO A 116 -13.48 -6.22 19.83
CA PRO A 116 -13.70 -5.36 18.66
C PRO A 116 -12.68 -4.23 18.54
N ASP A 117 -12.25 -3.64 19.66
CA ASP A 117 -11.27 -2.56 19.66
C ASP A 117 -9.89 -3.00 19.14
N ALA A 118 -9.47 -4.22 19.46
CA ALA A 118 -8.24 -4.81 18.94
C ALA A 118 -8.34 -5.04 17.42
N LEU A 119 -9.48 -5.50 16.93
CA LEU A 119 -9.73 -5.68 15.50
C LEU A 119 -9.72 -4.33 14.76
N ILE A 120 -10.37 -3.30 15.31
CA ILE A 120 -10.37 -1.95 14.72
C ILE A 120 -8.95 -1.40 14.64
N ARG A 121 -8.14 -1.53 15.69
CA ARG A 121 -6.71 -1.14 15.66
C ARG A 121 -5.95 -1.93 14.60
N ALA A 122 -6.13 -3.24 14.54
CA ALA A 122 -5.46 -4.09 13.57
C ALA A 122 -5.78 -3.70 12.12
N VAL A 123 -7.04 -3.38 11.81
CA VAL A 123 -7.45 -2.90 10.48
C VAL A 123 -6.77 -1.58 10.12
N ARG A 124 -6.60 -0.66 11.07
CA ARG A 124 -5.89 0.61 10.83
C ARG A 124 -4.43 0.39 10.45
N TYR A 125 -3.77 -0.59 11.08
CA TYR A 125 -2.36 -0.90 10.82
C TYR A 125 -2.14 -1.83 9.62
N SER A 126 -3.16 -2.56 9.15
CA SER A 126 -3.00 -3.58 8.11
C SER A 126 -2.90 -3.02 6.69
N GLY A 127 -3.28 -1.76 6.49
CA GLY A 127 -3.40 -1.19 5.14
C GLY A 127 -4.59 -1.75 4.34
N LEU A 128 -5.51 -2.47 4.98
CA LEU A 128 -6.66 -3.11 4.32
C LEU A 128 -7.54 -2.12 3.52
N VAL A 129 -7.58 -0.85 3.94
CA VAL A 129 -8.27 0.24 3.23
C VAL A 129 -7.77 0.42 1.78
N LEU A 130 -6.52 0.06 1.50
CA LEU A 130 -5.91 0.18 0.18
C LEU A 130 -6.23 -1.02 -0.74
N ASN A 131 -6.77 -2.11 -0.19
CA ASN A 131 -7.09 -3.32 -0.94
C ASN A 131 -8.56 -3.77 -0.67
N PRO A 132 -9.54 -3.07 -1.25
CA PRO A 132 -10.97 -3.33 -1.01
C PRO A 132 -11.46 -4.66 -1.58
N HIS A 133 -10.68 -5.32 -2.44
CA HIS A 133 -11.06 -6.61 -3.04
C HIS A 133 -10.34 -7.80 -2.41
N SER A 134 -9.59 -7.57 -1.33
CA SER A 134 -8.90 -8.65 -0.63
C SER A 134 -9.90 -9.62 0.04
N PRO A 135 -9.57 -10.92 0.15
CA PRO A 135 -10.39 -11.88 0.89
C PRO A 135 -10.53 -11.48 2.37
N ARG A 136 -9.54 -10.78 2.94
CA ARG A 136 -9.57 -10.26 4.31
C ARG A 136 -10.63 -9.16 4.49
N ARG A 137 -10.91 -8.38 3.44
CA ARG A 137 -12.02 -7.41 3.45
C ARG A 137 -13.37 -8.11 3.55
N VAL A 138 -13.56 -9.19 2.80
CA VAL A 138 -14.78 -10.02 2.83
C VAL A 138 -14.98 -10.67 4.19
N GLU A 139 -13.91 -11.22 4.80
CA GLU A 139 -13.98 -11.78 6.17
C GLU A 139 -14.38 -10.72 7.20
N LEU A 140 -13.87 -9.49 7.07
CA LEU A 140 -14.25 -8.37 7.94
C LEU A 140 -15.72 -7.96 7.75
N GLU A 141 -16.23 -7.95 6.52
CA GLU A 141 -17.64 -7.66 6.23
C GLU A 141 -18.57 -8.72 6.82
N GLN A 142 -18.19 -9.99 6.73
CA GLN A 142 -18.94 -11.08 7.37
C GLN A 142 -18.93 -10.92 8.90
N ALA A 143 -17.79 -10.54 9.48
CA ALA A 143 -17.65 -10.29 10.91
C ALA A 143 -18.40 -9.04 11.40
N ALA A 144 -18.86 -8.15 10.50
CA ALA A 144 -19.65 -6.98 10.88
C ALA A 144 -20.98 -7.35 11.57
N ALA A 145 -21.50 -8.55 11.33
CA ALA A 145 -22.69 -9.06 12.02
C ALA A 145 -22.47 -9.30 13.53
N GLU A 146 -21.22 -9.42 13.98
CA GLU A 146 -20.87 -9.71 15.37
C GLU A 146 -20.86 -8.46 16.26
N GLY A 147 -20.81 -7.25 15.69
CA GLY A 147 -20.77 -6.03 16.50
C GLY A 147 -20.89 -4.74 15.69
N GLU A 148 -21.62 -3.77 16.25
CA GLU A 148 -21.90 -2.47 15.62
C GLU A 148 -20.63 -1.67 15.29
N ALA A 149 -19.62 -1.70 16.17
CA ALA A 149 -18.37 -0.99 15.97
C ALA A 149 -17.59 -1.50 14.73
N VAL A 150 -17.65 -2.82 14.47
CA VAL A 150 -17.02 -3.44 13.29
C VAL A 150 -17.83 -3.15 12.03
N ALA A 151 -19.16 -3.11 12.13
CA ALA A 151 -20.02 -2.68 11.04
C ALA A 151 -19.79 -1.20 10.67
N GLU A 152 -19.58 -0.33 11.65
CA GLU A 152 -19.22 1.07 11.42
C GLU A 152 -17.86 1.19 10.73
N LEU A 153 -16.86 0.44 11.19
CA LEU A 153 -15.56 0.38 10.53
C LEU A 153 -15.68 -0.01 9.06
N CYS A 154 -16.49 -1.02 8.73
CA CYS A 154 -16.74 -1.42 7.34
C CYS A 154 -17.30 -0.25 6.50
N ARG A 155 -18.30 0.47 7.02
CA ARG A 155 -18.88 1.64 6.34
C ARG A 155 -17.84 2.74 6.10
N VAL A 156 -16.96 2.98 7.07
CA VAL A 156 -15.87 3.95 6.95
C VAL A 156 -14.90 3.51 5.84
N LEU A 157 -14.53 2.24 5.78
CA LEU A 157 -13.67 1.70 4.71
C LEU A 157 -14.32 1.86 3.32
N ASP A 158 -15.63 1.63 3.22
CA ASP A 158 -16.37 1.80 1.96
C ASP A 158 -16.39 3.26 1.49
N LEU A 159 -16.52 4.20 2.43
CA LEU A 159 -16.44 5.64 2.13
C LEU A 159 -15.04 6.02 1.61
N PHE A 160 -13.98 5.51 2.23
CA PHE A 160 -12.61 5.73 1.74
C PHE A 160 -12.41 5.14 0.34
N ALA A 161 -12.89 3.91 0.10
CA ALA A 161 -12.80 3.27 -1.21
C ALA A 161 -13.57 4.04 -2.29
N LEU A 162 -14.75 4.58 -1.98
CA LEU A 162 -15.52 5.43 -2.88
C LEU A 162 -14.77 6.74 -3.18
N ALA A 163 -14.33 7.46 -2.15
CA ALA A 163 -13.63 8.73 -2.30
C ALA A 163 -12.33 8.58 -3.12
N HIS A 164 -11.61 7.48 -2.92
CA HIS A 164 -10.42 7.12 -3.68
C HIS A 164 -10.73 6.85 -5.15
N ARG A 165 -11.75 6.03 -5.45
CA ARG A 165 -12.19 5.77 -6.83
C ARG A 165 -12.61 7.05 -7.55
N ASP A 166 -13.36 7.92 -6.89
CA ASP A 166 -13.76 9.21 -7.46
C ASP A 166 -12.54 10.10 -7.78
N ARG A 167 -11.50 10.05 -6.95
CA ARG A 167 -10.26 10.80 -7.15
C ARG A 167 -9.46 10.25 -8.31
N ILE A 168 -9.36 8.93 -8.44
CA ILE A 168 -8.76 8.30 -9.62
C ILE A 168 -9.54 8.70 -10.87
N ALA A 169 -10.87 8.60 -10.85
CA ALA A 169 -11.71 8.96 -12.00
C ALA A 169 -11.53 10.44 -12.40
N ALA A 170 -11.43 11.35 -11.43
CA ALA A 170 -11.17 12.77 -11.70
C ALA A 170 -9.80 12.99 -12.35
N VAL A 171 -8.74 12.31 -11.87
CA VAL A 171 -7.40 12.38 -12.47
C VAL A 171 -7.40 11.83 -13.89
N GLU A 172 -8.02 10.67 -14.12
CA GLU A 172 -8.11 10.06 -15.44
C GLU A 172 -8.94 10.91 -16.42
N ALA A 173 -10.00 11.58 -15.95
CA ALA A 173 -10.75 12.53 -16.77
C ALA A 173 -9.90 13.72 -17.22
N GLN A 174 -9.00 14.24 -16.36
CA GLN A 174 -8.07 15.29 -16.77
C GLN A 174 -6.98 14.77 -17.73
N LYS A 175 -6.42 13.58 -17.46
CA LYS A 175 -5.47 12.94 -18.38
C LYS A 175 -6.07 12.70 -19.76
N ALA A 176 -7.34 12.30 -19.85
CA ALA A 176 -8.04 12.09 -21.11
C ALA A 176 -8.09 13.36 -21.98
N ARG A 177 -8.22 14.55 -21.36
CA ARG A 177 -8.16 15.84 -22.08
C ARG A 177 -6.80 16.13 -22.69
N LEU A 178 -5.74 15.51 -22.15
CA LEU A 178 -4.35 15.64 -22.58
C LEU A 178 -3.89 14.44 -23.42
N ALA A 179 -4.77 13.47 -23.69
CA ALA A 179 -4.42 12.23 -24.37
C ALA A 179 -3.93 12.47 -25.81
N GLU A 180 -4.55 13.42 -26.53
CA GLU A 180 -4.23 13.73 -27.92
C GLU A 180 -2.92 14.52 -28.11
N LEU A 181 -2.39 15.14 -27.04
CA LEU A 181 -1.13 15.86 -27.13
C LEU A 181 0.03 14.91 -27.40
N SER A 182 1.03 15.29 -28.19
CA SER A 182 2.30 14.57 -28.17
C SER A 182 3.04 14.82 -26.85
N VAL A 183 4.07 14.02 -26.55
CA VAL A 183 4.97 14.28 -25.41
C VAL A 183 5.58 15.69 -25.51
N PHE A 184 5.93 16.11 -26.73
CA PHE A 184 6.51 17.43 -26.97
C PHE A 184 5.48 18.56 -26.78
N ASP A 185 4.24 18.40 -27.23
CA ASP A 185 3.18 19.38 -26.98
C ASP A 185 2.90 19.54 -25.49
N LEU A 186 2.89 18.42 -24.75
CA LEU A 186 2.76 18.44 -23.29
C LEU A 186 3.91 19.19 -22.62
N LEU A 187 5.15 19.02 -23.11
CA LEU A 187 6.31 19.77 -22.61
C LEU A 187 6.21 21.27 -22.86
N ILE A 188 5.63 21.71 -23.99
CA ILE A 188 5.37 23.13 -24.24
C ILE A 188 4.43 23.69 -23.16
N TYR A 189 3.29 23.04 -22.92
CA TYR A 189 2.34 23.48 -21.90
C TYR A 189 2.91 23.39 -20.48
N ALA A 190 3.66 22.33 -20.18
CA ALA A 190 4.35 22.16 -18.91
C ALA A 190 5.35 23.30 -18.65
N SER A 191 6.11 23.71 -19.68
CA SER A 191 7.08 24.80 -19.59
C SER A 191 6.40 26.16 -19.37
N LEU A 192 5.27 26.40 -20.06
CA LEU A 192 4.46 27.61 -19.88
C LEU A 192 3.88 27.68 -18.46
N TYR A 193 3.28 26.58 -17.98
CA TYR A 193 2.76 26.49 -16.63
C TYR A 193 3.86 26.68 -15.57
N ALA A 194 5.00 26.02 -15.76
CA ALA A 194 6.14 26.16 -14.86
C ALA A 194 6.61 27.61 -14.79
N PHE A 195 6.75 28.29 -15.94
CA PHE A 195 7.12 29.70 -15.98
C PHE A 195 6.09 30.61 -15.30
N GLU A 196 4.80 30.37 -15.55
CA GLU A 196 3.73 31.22 -15.03
C GLU A 196 3.51 31.06 -13.52
N VAL A 197 3.54 29.82 -13.04
CA VAL A 197 3.05 29.41 -11.71
C VAL A 197 4.17 28.91 -10.79
N LEU A 198 5.16 28.17 -11.32
CA LEU A 198 6.16 27.46 -10.51
C LEU A 198 7.48 28.21 -10.34
N VAL A 199 7.82 29.11 -11.25
CA VAL A 199 9.02 29.94 -11.17
C VAL A 199 8.72 31.17 -10.29
N PRO A 200 9.48 31.41 -9.21
CA PRO A 200 9.31 32.59 -8.38
C PRO A 200 9.39 33.88 -9.21
N ARG A 201 8.36 34.72 -9.15
CA ARG A 201 8.34 36.00 -9.85
C ARG A 201 9.04 37.08 -9.02
N ASP A 202 10.34 37.22 -9.19
CA ASP A 202 11.05 38.45 -8.77
C ASP A 202 11.08 39.50 -9.90
N PHE A 203 9.92 39.78 -10.48
CA PHE A 203 9.75 40.84 -11.49
C PHE A 203 8.65 41.82 -11.05
N LYS A 204 8.94 42.58 -9.99
CA LYS A 204 8.31 43.85 -9.55
C LYS A 204 6.79 43.97 -9.33
N GLU A 205 5.95 42.98 -9.61
CA GLU A 205 4.49 43.11 -9.38
C GLU A 205 3.91 42.14 -8.35
N LYS A 206 2.97 42.69 -7.56
CA LYS A 206 2.21 42.02 -6.50
C LYS A 206 1.46 40.81 -7.05
N ALA A 207 2.03 39.62 -6.90
CA ALA A 207 1.29 38.38 -7.08
C ALA A 207 0.14 38.32 -6.06
N LEU A 208 -1.07 37.99 -6.53
CA LEU A 208 -2.18 37.56 -5.69
C LEU A 208 -1.72 36.30 -4.94
N ALA A 209 -1.52 36.42 -3.62
CA ALA A 209 -1.13 35.37 -2.67
C ALA A 209 -0.16 34.31 -3.23
N LEU A 210 1.14 34.46 -2.94
CA LEU A 210 2.15 33.47 -3.29
C LEU A 210 1.74 32.07 -2.77
N PRO A 211 1.77 31.01 -3.62
CA PRO A 211 1.49 29.64 -3.17
C PRO A 211 2.42 29.27 -2.02
N SER A 212 1.95 28.42 -1.10
CA SER A 212 2.84 27.92 -0.07
C SER A 212 3.94 27.06 -0.71
N ARG A 213 5.08 26.92 -0.03
CA ARG A 213 6.16 26.05 -0.50
C ARG A 213 5.68 24.60 -0.72
N VAL A 214 4.75 24.12 0.12
CA VAL A 214 4.17 22.78 0.01
C VAL A 214 3.33 22.66 -1.27
N ASP A 215 2.54 23.68 -1.60
CA ASP A 215 1.73 23.69 -2.83
C ASP A 215 2.62 23.69 -4.08
N LEU A 216 3.76 24.40 -4.02
CA LEU A 216 4.74 24.45 -5.09
C LEU A 216 5.41 23.09 -5.33
N GLU A 217 5.83 22.41 -4.24
CA GLU A 217 6.40 21.06 -4.31
C GLU A 217 5.38 20.06 -4.89
N LEU A 218 4.12 20.09 -4.43
CA LEU A 218 3.05 19.24 -4.97
C LEU A 218 2.80 19.48 -6.47
N ALA A 219 2.88 20.73 -6.92
CA ALA A 219 2.67 21.04 -8.33
C ALA A 219 3.84 20.56 -9.21
N TRP A 220 5.08 20.59 -8.71
CA TRP A 220 6.23 19.99 -9.38
C TRP A 220 6.12 18.45 -9.46
N ASP A 221 5.68 17.80 -8.39
CA ASP A 221 5.46 16.35 -8.36
C ASP A 221 4.35 15.97 -9.37
N ALA A 222 3.23 16.70 -9.37
CA ALA A 222 2.14 16.46 -10.32
C ALA A 222 2.58 16.64 -11.78
N LEU A 223 3.42 17.64 -12.08
CA LEU A 223 3.99 17.84 -13.41
C LEU A 223 4.89 16.67 -13.83
N SER A 224 5.72 16.19 -12.89
CA SER A 224 6.62 15.05 -13.10
C SER A 224 5.83 13.77 -13.35
N ASP A 225 4.79 13.51 -12.57
CA ASP A 225 3.90 12.35 -12.73
C ASP A 225 3.17 12.38 -14.08
N LEU A 226 2.72 13.56 -14.52
CA LEU A 226 2.05 13.73 -15.80
C LEU A 226 2.99 13.45 -16.98
N LEU A 227 4.24 13.91 -16.90
CA LEU A 227 5.26 13.62 -17.91
C LEU A 227 5.63 12.13 -17.91
N ALA A 228 5.82 11.52 -16.74
CA ALA A 228 6.09 10.10 -16.62
C ALA A 228 4.97 9.25 -17.22
N TRP A 229 3.70 9.59 -16.93
CA TRP A 229 2.53 8.97 -17.54
C TRP A 229 2.56 9.07 -19.07
N LYS A 230 2.83 10.28 -19.60
CA LYS A 230 2.82 10.50 -21.05
C LYS A 230 3.94 9.73 -21.76
N LEU A 231 5.12 9.68 -21.15
CA LEU A 231 6.26 8.93 -21.65
C LEU A 231 6.01 7.42 -21.63
N ALA A 232 5.39 6.89 -20.58
CA ALA A 232 5.07 5.46 -20.47
C ALA A 232 4.11 4.99 -21.57
N GLY A 233 3.21 5.88 -22.05
CA GLY A 233 2.27 5.59 -23.15
C GLY A 233 2.81 5.89 -24.56
N ALA A 234 3.98 6.50 -24.68
CA ALA A 234 4.50 6.96 -25.97
C ALA A 234 5.25 5.85 -26.72
N SER A 235 5.05 5.74 -28.04
CA SER A 235 5.84 4.85 -28.88
C SER A 235 7.21 5.47 -29.19
N ILE A 236 8.23 4.63 -29.40
CA ILE A 236 9.60 5.10 -29.75
C ILE A 236 9.61 6.00 -30.99
N SER A 237 8.73 5.77 -31.97
CA SER A 237 8.61 6.62 -33.16
C SER A 237 8.03 8.00 -32.85
N SER A 238 7.09 8.10 -31.91
CA SER A 238 6.51 9.38 -31.46
C SER A 238 7.50 10.26 -30.69
N LEU A 239 8.55 9.66 -30.10
CA LEU A 239 9.62 10.35 -29.39
C LEU A 239 10.71 10.88 -30.33
N LYS A 240 10.74 10.46 -31.60
CA LYS A 240 11.69 10.97 -32.60
C LYS A 240 11.24 12.35 -33.07
N LEU A 241 11.80 13.38 -32.46
CA LEU A 241 11.56 14.76 -32.86
C LEU A 241 12.32 15.08 -34.15
N THR A 242 11.60 15.62 -35.13
CA THR A 242 12.17 16.19 -36.36
C THR A 242 11.80 17.66 -36.42
N ASP A 243 12.59 18.46 -37.14
CA ASP A 243 12.36 19.91 -37.26
C ASP A 243 10.95 20.24 -37.76
N ASP A 244 10.39 19.41 -38.64
CA ASP A 244 9.03 19.55 -39.16
C ASP A 244 7.96 19.29 -38.09
N ILE A 245 8.14 18.27 -37.22
CA ILE A 245 7.23 18.01 -36.10
C ILE A 245 7.31 19.13 -35.06
N ILE A 246 8.53 19.57 -34.71
CA ILE A 246 8.75 20.67 -33.77
C ILE A 246 8.12 21.95 -34.30
N GLY A 247 8.40 22.30 -35.57
CA GLY A 247 7.87 23.50 -36.21
C GLY A 247 6.34 23.53 -36.23
N ARG A 248 5.69 22.40 -36.56
CA ARG A 248 4.22 22.29 -36.51
C ARG A 248 3.66 22.45 -35.10
N SER A 249 4.30 21.82 -34.10
CA SER A 249 3.88 21.88 -32.70
C SER A 249 3.98 23.32 -32.15
N VAL A 250 5.11 23.98 -32.35
CA VAL A 250 5.34 25.38 -31.94
C VAL A 250 4.34 26.32 -32.62
N ALA A 251 4.14 26.17 -33.93
CA ALA A 251 3.20 27.00 -34.68
C ALA A 251 1.74 26.82 -34.22
N ARG A 252 1.37 25.61 -33.78
CA ARG A 252 0.00 25.31 -33.31
C ARG A 252 -0.23 25.73 -31.86
N HIS A 253 0.71 25.43 -30.97
CA HIS A 253 0.50 25.51 -29.53
C HIS A 253 1.11 26.77 -28.90
N LEU A 254 2.25 27.24 -29.40
CA LEU A 254 2.99 28.36 -28.79
C LEU A 254 2.75 29.69 -29.50
N ARG A 255 2.69 29.70 -30.84
CA ARG A 255 2.47 30.92 -31.63
C ARG A 255 1.21 31.70 -31.22
N PRO A 256 0.03 31.07 -30.98
CA PRO A 256 -1.17 31.81 -30.59
C PRO A 256 -1.07 32.48 -29.20
N ILE A 257 -0.19 31.95 -28.33
CA ILE A 257 0.02 32.47 -26.97
C ILE A 257 1.01 33.63 -27.00
N LEU A 258 2.06 33.53 -27.83
CA LEU A 258 3.11 34.55 -27.93
C LEU A 258 2.72 35.72 -28.84
N PHE A 259 1.86 35.48 -29.82
CA PHE A 259 1.45 36.47 -30.80
C PHE A 259 -0.08 36.48 -30.84
N GLU A 260 -0.70 37.52 -30.28
CA GLU A 260 -2.13 37.75 -30.37
C GLU A 260 -2.60 37.58 -31.82
N SER A 261 -3.67 36.81 -32.03
CA SER A 261 -4.25 36.61 -33.36
C SER A 261 -4.97 37.89 -33.82
N GLY A 262 -4.19 38.89 -34.21
CA GLY A 262 -4.67 40.19 -34.65
C GLY A 262 -3.50 41.11 -34.97
N THR A 263 -3.29 41.38 -36.26
CA THR A 263 -2.34 42.36 -36.82
C THR A 263 -0.84 41.99 -36.84
N ALA A 264 -0.47 41.10 -37.75
CA ALA A 264 0.64 41.38 -38.67
C ALA A 264 0.54 40.44 -39.87
N ASN A 265 0.33 41.03 -41.05
CA ASN A 265 0.18 40.33 -42.31
C ASN A 265 1.36 39.38 -42.57
N SER A 266 1.01 38.21 -43.07
CA SER A 266 1.90 37.11 -43.47
C SER A 266 2.72 37.41 -44.74
N SER A 267 3.31 38.61 -44.88
CA SER A 267 4.17 38.96 -46.01
C SER A 267 5.47 39.70 -45.68
N GLU A 268 5.81 39.93 -44.40
CA GLU A 268 7.08 40.61 -44.05
C GLU A 268 8.10 39.75 -43.26
N ALA A 269 7.75 38.52 -42.87
CA ALA A 269 8.66 37.67 -42.09
C ALA A 269 9.75 36.94 -42.91
N VAL A 270 9.89 37.21 -44.22
CA VAL A 270 10.88 36.53 -45.09
C VAL A 270 12.00 37.47 -45.57
N SER A 271 12.14 38.68 -45.00
CA SER A 271 13.24 39.57 -45.40
C SER A 271 13.84 40.30 -44.22
N ARG A 272 14.80 39.62 -43.56
CA ARG A 272 16.00 40.25 -42.99
C ARG A 272 17.04 39.18 -42.58
N PRO A 273 18.00 38.86 -43.44
CA PRO A 273 19.33 38.49 -43.00
C PRO A 273 20.28 39.70 -43.10
N LEU A 274 21.34 39.66 -42.29
CA LEU A 274 22.51 40.54 -42.24
C LEU A 274 22.33 41.97 -41.70
N ASN A 275 22.87 42.20 -40.49
CA ASN A 275 24.10 42.97 -40.31
C ASN A 275 24.51 43.01 -38.84
N TYR A 276 25.46 42.14 -38.46
CA TYR A 276 26.31 42.32 -37.29
C TYR A 276 27.74 42.47 -37.80
N HIS A 277 28.21 43.71 -37.89
CA HIS A 277 29.60 44.12 -37.74
C HIS A 277 29.65 45.64 -37.60
N GLN A 278 29.76 46.10 -36.35
CA GLN A 278 30.77 47.05 -35.88
C GLN A 278 30.80 47.04 -34.35
#